data_AF-A0A9E5GPC3-F1
#
_entry.id   AF-A0A9E5GPC3-F1
#
_cell.length_a   1.000
_cell.length_b   1.000
_cell.length_c   1.000
_cell.angle_alpha   90.00
_cell.angle_beta   90.00
_cell.angle_gamma   90.00
#
_symmetry.space_group_name_H-M   'P 1'
#
loop_
_entity.id
_entity.type
_entity.pdbx_description
1 polymer ?
#
loop_
_entity_poly.entity_id
_entity_poly.type
_entity_poly.pdbx_seq_one_letter_code
_entity_poly.pdbx_strand_id
1 'polypeptide(L)' 'MMTAHSSKGLEFPIVFIVGLEDYIFPLANAMQDPKTLEEERRLMYVAVTRAKDVLFLSHAHSRMTR' A
#
# COMPACT_ATOMS: atom_id res chain seq x y z
N MET A 1 2.92 -12.35 5.95
CA MET A 1 2.01 -11.20 5.79
C MET A 1 2.53 -10.07 6.67
N MET A 2 2.63 -8.85 6.15
CA MET A 2 3.19 -7.70 6.87
C MET A 2 2.56 -6.41 6.34
N THR A 3 2.74 -5.30 7.07
CA THR A 3 2.32 -3.97 6.59
C THR A 3 3.33 -3.43 5.56
N ALA A 4 2.93 -2.43 4.76
CA ALA A 4 3.85 -1.75 3.85
C ALA A 4 5.07 -1.16 4.59
N HIS A 5 4.86 -0.61 5.79
CA HIS A 5 5.93 -0.07 6.64
C HIS A 5 6.96 -1.13 7.02
N SER A 6 6.49 -2.30 7.48
CA SER A 6 7.36 -3.41 7.90
C SER A 6 8.14 -4.05 6.75
N SER A 7 7.73 -3.81 5.50
CA SER A 7 8.42 -4.36 4.31
C SER A 7 9.69 -3.63 3.92
N LYS A 8 9.95 -2.45 4.49
CA LYS A 8 11.10 -1.60 4.15
C LYS A 8 12.42 -2.36 4.32
N GLY A 9 13.23 -2.40 3.26
CA GLY A 9 14.52 -3.09 3.25
C GLY A 9 14.47 -4.58 2.91
N LEU A 10 13.27 -5.15 2.74
CA LEU A 10 13.08 -6.53 2.29
C LEU A 10 12.75 -6.58 0.80
N GLU A 11 12.92 -7.73 0.16
CA GLU A 11 12.54 -7.93 -1.24
C GLU A 11 12.07 -9.37 -1.47
N PHE A 12 11.13 -9.57 -2.39
CA PHE A 12 10.52 -10.86 -2.65
C PHE A 12 10.33 -11.08 -4.16
N PRO A 13 10.50 -12.32 -4.67
CA PRO A 13 10.22 -12.64 -6.07
C PRO A 13 8.83 -12.17 -6.53
N ILE A 14 7.83 -12.42 -5.68
CA ILE A 14 6.42 -12.10 -5.95
C ILE A 14 5.85 -11.33 -4.75
N VAL A 15 5.17 -10.21 -5.02
CA VAL A 15 4.50 -9.40 -4.00
C VAL A 15 3.04 -9.19 -4.37
N PHE A 16 2.17 -9.28 -3.37
CA PHE A 16 0.76 -8.93 -3.46
C PHE A 16 0.50 -7.70 -2.60
N ILE A 17 0.10 -6.58 -3.21
CA ILE A 17 -0.42 -5.41 -2.51
C ILE A 17 -1.95 -5.48 -2.58
N VAL A 18 -2.57 -5.52 -1.41
CA VAL A 18 -4.02 -5.70 -1.24
C VAL A 18 -4.62 -4.48 -0.55
N GLY A 19 -5.90 -4.23 -0.80
CA GLY A 19 -6.62 -3.12 -0.16
C GLY A 19 -6.23 -1.75 -0.71
N LEU A 20 -5.94 -1.67 -2.01
CA LEU A 20 -5.74 -0.39 -2.71
C LEU A 20 -7.08 0.28 -2.96
N GLU A 21 -7.63 0.83 -1.88
CA GLU A 21 -8.92 1.47 -1.80
C GLU A 21 -8.74 2.82 -1.11
N ASP A 22 -9.51 3.83 -1.53
CA ASP A 22 -9.56 5.11 -0.84
C ASP A 22 -9.87 4.87 0.65
N TYR A 23 -9.23 5.67 1.50
CA TYR A 23 -9.34 5.60 2.96
C TYR A 23 -8.67 4.38 3.63
N ILE A 24 -8.19 3.39 2.85
CA ILE A 24 -7.39 2.25 3.34
C ILE A 24 -5.93 2.42 2.94
N PHE A 25 -5.67 2.67 1.65
CA PHE A 25 -4.35 3.02 1.17
C PHE A 25 -4.48 3.89 -0.09
N PRO A 26 -4.43 5.23 0.06
CA PRO A 26 -4.00 6.00 1.25
C PRO A 26 -4.97 5.94 2.44
N LEU A 27 -4.43 6.02 3.65
CA LEU A 27 -5.22 6.10 4.89
C LEU A 27 -6.14 7.34 4.91
N ALA A 28 -7.31 7.21 5.54
CA ALA A 28 -8.33 8.26 5.55
C ALA A 28 -7.86 9.63 6.05
N ASN A 29 -6.97 9.65 7.04
CA ASN A 29 -6.40 10.88 7.58
C ASN A 29 -5.42 11.56 6.61
N ALA A 30 -4.71 10.78 5.80
CA ALA A 30 -3.77 11.30 4.80
C ALA A 30 -4.47 11.98 3.62
N MET A 31 -5.76 11.68 3.39
CA MET A 31 -6.55 12.31 2.33
C MET A 31 -6.86 13.80 2.59
N GLN A 32 -6.71 14.27 3.83
CA GLN A 32 -7.09 15.63 4.23
C GLN A 32 -5.96 16.65 4.13
N ASP A 33 -4.70 16.19 4.14
CA ASP A 33 -3.52 17.05 4.07
C ASP A 33 -2.58 16.59 2.94
N PRO A 34 -2.25 17.47 1.97
CA PRO A 34 -1.38 17.11 0.87
C PRO A 34 -0.03 16.50 1.31
N LYS A 35 0.55 16.97 2.42
CA LYS A 35 1.84 16.45 2.90
C LYS A 35 1.72 15.00 3.35
N THR A 36 0.73 14.68 4.18
CA THR A 36 0.47 13.29 4.59
C THR A 36 0.12 12.38 3.42
N LEU A 37 -0.59 12.89 2.41
CA LEU A 37 -0.83 12.16 1.16
C LEU A 37 0.46 11.84 0.39
N GLU A 38 1.43 12.77 0.38
CA GLU A 38 2.75 12.50 -0.21
C GLU A 38 3.48 11.37 0.51
N GLU A 39 3.23 11.20 1.81
CA GLU A 39 3.95 10.19 2.61
C GLU A 39 3.39 8.79 2.31
N GLU A 40 2.07 8.68 2.19
CA GLU A 40 1.40 7.47 1.73
C GLU A 40 1.83 7.11 0.30
N ARG A 41 2.03 8.11 -0.57
CA ARG A 41 2.58 7.89 -1.91
C ARG A 41 3.99 7.31 -1.86
N ARG A 42 4.85 7.81 -0.96
CA ARG A 42 6.20 7.25 -0.74
C ARG A 42 6.13 5.83 -0.14
N LEU A 43 5.17 5.57 0.74
CA LEU A 43 4.95 4.24 1.29
C LEU A 43 4.53 3.26 0.19
N MET A 44 3.66 3.69 -0.73
CA MET A 44 3.25 2.88 -1.88
C MET A 44 4.45 2.59 -2.80
N TYR A 45 5.29 3.60 -3.06
CA TYR A 45 6.54 3.39 -3.81
C TYR A 45 7.45 2.34 -3.13
N VAL A 46 7.61 2.41 -1.81
CA VAL A 46 8.38 1.40 -1.06
C VAL A 46 7.75 0.01 -1.25
N ALA A 47 6.43 -0.13 -1.09
CA ALA A 47 5.73 -1.41 -1.25
C ALA A 47 5.88 -2.00 -2.67
N VAL A 48 5.72 -1.17 -3.71
CA VAL A 48 5.87 -1.55 -5.13
C VAL A 48 7.29 -2.04 -5.40
N THR A 49 8.30 -1.35 -4.88
CA THR A 49 9.72 -1.72 -5.08
C THR A 49 10.18 -2.91 -4.23
N ARG A 50 9.28 -3.58 -3.48
CA ARG A 50 9.63 -4.84 -2.80
C ARG A 50 9.56 -6.04 -3.75
N ALA A 51 8.85 -5.92 -4.88
CA ALA A 51 8.73 -6.98 -5.88
C ALA A 51 9.97 -7.04 -6.78
N LYS A 52 10.53 -8.24 -6.98
CA LYS A 52 11.64 -8.47 -7.92
C LYS A 52 11.14 -8.83 -9.31
N ASP A 53 10.18 -9.76 -9.39
CA ASP A 53 9.76 -10.35 -10.66
C ASP A 53 8.30 -10.00 -10.97
N VAL A 54 7.38 -10.23 -10.01
CA VAL A 54 5.94 -10.03 -10.23
C VAL A 54 5.30 -9.25 -9.09
N LEU A 55 4.50 -8.26 -9.47
CA LEU A 55 3.69 -7.47 -8.55
C LEU A 55 2.21 -7.63 -8.91
N PHE A 56 1.41 -8.06 -7.94
CA PHE A 56 -0.04 -8.09 -8.04
C PHE A 56 -0.64 -6.96 -7.19
N LEU A 57 -1.57 -6.21 -7.79
CA LEU A 57 -2.31 -5.14 -7.14
C LEU A 57 -3.78 -5.54 -7.09
N SER A 58 -4.44 -5.29 -5.96
CA SER A 58 -5.86 -5.62 -5.82
C SER A 58 -6.62 -4.60 -4.96
N HIS A 59 -7.89 -4.41 -5.33
CA HIS A 59 -8.89 -3.64 -4.61
C HIS A 59 -10.16 -4.49 -4.48
N ALA A 60 -10.97 -4.22 -3.47
CA ALA A 60 -12.29 -4.83 -3.32
C ALA A 60 -13.39 -3.89 -3.88
N HIS A 61 -14.38 -4.47 -4.57
CA HIS A 61 -15.58 -3.72 -4.97
C HIS A 61 -16.47 -3.37 -3.78
N SER A 62 -16.48 -4.23 -2.75
CA SER A 62 -17.20 -4.03 -1.50
C SER A 62 -16.37 -4.60 -0.36
N ARG A 63 -16.29 -3.85 0.75
CA ARG A 63 -15.57 -4.24 1.95
C ARG A 63 -16.41 -3.94 3.17
N MET A 64 -16.53 -4.94 4.06
CA MET A 64 -17.10 -4.73 5.38
C MET A 64 -16.04 -4.09 6.29
N THR A 65 -16.19 -2.80 6.55
CA THR A 65 -15.41 -2.06 7.56
C THR A 65 -16.18 -2.03 8.87
N ARG A 66 -15.46 -2.21 10.00
CA ARG A 66 -16.05 -2.15 11.34
C ARG A 66 -16.35 -0.71 11.77
#